data_AF-A0A940FQH7-F1
#
_entry.id   AF-A0A940FQH7-F1
#
_cell.length_a   1.000
_cell.length_b   1.000
_cell.length_c   1.000
_cell.angle_alpha   90.00
_cell.angle_beta   90.00
_cell.angle_gamma   90.00
#
_symmetry.space_group_name_H-M   'P 1'
#
loop_
_entity.id
_entity.type
_entity.pdbx_description
1 polymer ?
#
loop_
_entity_poly.entity_id
_entity_poly.type
_entity_poly.pdbx_seq_one_letter_code
_entity_poly.pdbx_strand_id
1 'polypeptide(L)'
;MNMPQNINRVEAEETTLDQPQGSLRRRAAWIALPLLAIAGGYYITHRGAPPAQAMPTPVVQVSTPLQREVMLWDDYVGRFEAVKSVEVRPRVSGQITAVHFTDGQIVHQGQPLFTIDARPFQAALAEARAGVATAQSDLALAKTDLDRALRLVASDAVAQSEVDRLKARVQAANAALAGAEARARSRSLDVEFATVRAPITGRISDRRIDAGNLVSAGDGPAGTLLTTINALDPIYFSFDGSEALFLKAKRANAGQGAPVEIKLQDERDYRWKGKLDFTDNGLDPRSGTIRARAVFENKDMFLTPGMFGNMRLATGSKVNALLVPETAVQTDQTRKLLLTVGKDGTVTPKPVVLGPVIDGLRVIRSGLAANDRVIIVGTQSAAPGGKVDAKPGKIMPETQAPQADSAMAPAGQASFAK
;
A
#
# COMPACT_ATOMS: atom_id res chain seq x y z
N MET A 1 -103.40 -71.28 -2.19
CA MET A 1 -102.28 -71.85 -1.42
C MET A 1 -102.01 -70.88 -0.28
N ASN A 2 -102.50 -71.13 0.94
CA ASN A 2 -101.87 -72.01 1.95
C ASN A 2 -100.34 -71.79 2.00
N MET A 3 -99.70 -71.38 3.09
CA MET A 3 -100.10 -71.47 4.49
C MET A 3 -99.31 -70.45 5.35
N PRO A 4 -99.84 -70.09 6.54
CA PRO A 4 -99.26 -69.16 7.50
C PRO A 4 -98.55 -69.90 8.65
N GLN A 5 -97.65 -69.21 9.35
CA GLN A 5 -96.91 -69.63 10.55
C GLN A 5 -96.62 -68.35 11.35
N ASN A 6 -96.65 -68.26 12.68
CA ASN A 6 -97.16 -69.06 13.80
C ASN A 6 -96.85 -68.18 15.05
N ILE A 7 -97.78 -67.95 16.00
CA ILE A 7 -97.95 -68.69 17.29
C ILE A 7 -96.75 -68.44 18.25
N ASN A 8 -96.82 -68.03 19.52
CA ASN A 8 -97.78 -68.12 20.65
C ASN A 8 -97.43 -66.99 21.67
N ARG A 9 -98.36 -66.32 22.37
CA ARG A 9 -99.12 -66.71 23.58
C ARG A 9 -98.27 -67.03 24.82
N VAL A 10 -98.31 -66.12 25.80
CA VAL A 10 -98.10 -66.32 27.25
C VAL A 10 -99.01 -65.27 27.92
N GLU A 11 -100.22 -65.65 28.36
CA GLU A 11 -100.59 -65.99 29.75
C GLU A 11 -100.78 -64.76 30.64
N ALA A 12 -102.00 -64.66 31.19
CA ALA A 12 -102.42 -63.72 32.21
C ALA A 12 -102.60 -64.51 33.50
N GLU A 13 -102.06 -64.01 34.60
CA GLU A 13 -102.51 -64.38 35.94
C GLU A 13 -102.46 -63.15 36.85
N GLU A 14 -103.55 -62.99 37.60
CA GLU A 14 -103.81 -61.99 38.61
C GLU A 14 -102.84 -62.14 39.80
N THR A 15 -102.60 -61.07 40.56
CA THR A 15 -102.98 -61.00 42.00
C THR A 15 -102.58 -59.62 42.56
N THR A 16 -103.57 -59.03 43.22
CA THR A 16 -103.62 -57.81 44.01
C THR A 16 -102.58 -57.74 45.14
N LEU A 17 -102.14 -56.52 45.49
CA LEU A 17 -102.29 -55.91 46.83
C LEU A 17 -101.50 -54.60 46.97
N ASP A 18 -102.29 -53.55 47.24
CA ASP A 18 -102.06 -52.46 48.21
C ASP A 18 -101.16 -51.24 47.90
N GLN A 19 -101.78 -50.08 48.15
CA GLN A 19 -101.29 -48.70 48.08
C GLN A 19 -100.51 -48.31 49.38
N PRO A 20 -100.15 -47.03 49.65
CA PRO A 20 -99.77 -45.89 48.80
C PRO A 20 -98.39 -45.34 49.25
N GLN A 21 -97.86 -44.29 48.60
CA GLN A 21 -97.48 -43.01 49.26
C GLN A 21 -96.69 -42.10 48.33
N GLY A 22 -97.20 -40.88 48.14
CA GLY A 22 -96.63 -39.86 47.27
C GLY A 22 -95.36 -39.21 47.79
N SER A 23 -94.55 -38.71 46.86
CA SER A 23 -93.82 -37.43 46.97
C SER A 23 -93.05 -37.15 45.67
N LEU A 24 -93.79 -36.74 44.63
CA LEU A 24 -93.30 -36.40 43.28
C LEU A 24 -92.40 -35.15 43.18
N ARG A 25 -91.84 -34.64 44.28
CA ARG A 25 -91.11 -33.35 44.28
C ARG A 25 -89.60 -33.42 44.57
N ARG A 26 -89.02 -34.62 44.79
CA ARG A 26 -87.58 -34.76 45.07
C ARG A 26 -86.72 -35.37 43.96
N ARG A 27 -87.30 -35.89 42.88
CA ARG A 27 -86.56 -36.58 41.80
C ARG A 27 -86.22 -35.72 40.57
N ALA A 28 -86.78 -34.53 40.44
CA ALA A 28 -86.50 -33.62 39.31
C ALA A 28 -85.15 -32.87 39.43
N ALA A 29 -84.57 -32.80 40.63
CA ALA A 29 -83.32 -32.05 40.89
C ALA A 29 -82.04 -32.78 40.45
N TRP A 30 -82.10 -34.09 40.17
CA TRP A 30 -80.92 -34.90 39.84
C TRP A 30 -80.65 -35.06 38.33
N ILE A 31 -81.56 -34.58 37.47
CA ILE A 31 -81.42 -34.63 36.00
C ILE A 31 -81.03 -33.25 35.42
N ALA A 32 -81.25 -32.16 36.16
CA ALA A 32 -80.92 -30.80 35.70
C ALA A 32 -79.42 -30.44 35.80
N LEU A 33 -78.66 -31.08 36.69
CA LEU A 33 -77.25 -30.79 36.92
C LEU A 33 -76.29 -31.24 35.78
N PRO A 34 -76.44 -32.43 35.15
CA PRO A 34 -75.55 -32.83 34.06
C PRO A 34 -75.82 -32.08 32.74
N LEU A 35 -77.06 -31.64 32.49
CA LEU A 35 -77.42 -30.87 31.28
C LEU A 35 -76.86 -29.44 31.28
N LEU A 36 -76.76 -28.81 32.46
CA LEU A 36 -76.15 -27.49 32.63
C LEU A 36 -74.63 -27.54 32.50
N ALA A 37 -73.99 -28.65 32.90
CA ALA A 37 -72.55 -28.86 32.74
C ALA A 37 -72.15 -29.06 31.26
N ILE A 38 -72.97 -29.74 30.47
CA ILE A 38 -72.73 -29.95 29.03
C ILE A 38 -72.96 -28.65 28.24
N ALA A 39 -73.98 -27.85 28.59
CA ALA A 39 -74.21 -26.54 27.98
C ALA A 39 -73.10 -25.52 28.34
N GLY A 40 -72.60 -25.57 29.59
CA GLY A 40 -71.46 -24.75 30.03
C GLY A 40 -70.15 -25.12 29.32
N GLY A 41 -69.90 -26.42 29.10
CA GLY A 41 -68.73 -26.91 28.36
C GLY A 41 -68.76 -26.52 26.87
N TYR A 42 -69.93 -26.53 26.23
CA TYR A 42 -70.09 -26.09 24.85
C TYR A 42 -69.87 -24.58 24.68
N TYR A 43 -70.34 -23.76 25.63
CA TYR A 43 -70.17 -22.31 25.60
C TYR A 43 -68.72 -21.85 25.82
N ILE A 44 -67.94 -22.60 26.61
CA ILE A 44 -66.52 -22.31 26.86
C ILE A 44 -65.64 -22.74 25.67
N THR A 45 -66.02 -23.80 24.95
CA THR A 45 -65.25 -24.31 23.80
C THR A 45 -65.53 -23.58 22.48
N HIS A 46 -66.65 -22.84 22.37
CA HIS A 46 -67.03 -22.07 21.18
C HIS A 46 -66.79 -20.56 21.31
N ARG A 47 -66.04 -20.11 22.32
CA ARG A 47 -65.47 -18.74 22.31
C ARG A 47 -64.40 -18.68 21.23
N GLY A 48 -64.79 -18.14 20.08
CA GLY A 48 -63.88 -17.78 19.00
C GLY A 48 -62.67 -17.03 19.57
N ALA A 49 -61.48 -17.49 19.16
CA ALA A 49 -60.23 -16.82 19.51
C ALA A 49 -60.35 -15.32 19.16
N PRO A 50 -59.88 -14.42 20.03
CA PRO A 50 -59.84 -13.00 19.70
C PRO A 50 -59.03 -12.82 18.40
N PRO A 51 -59.43 -11.91 17.49
CA PRO A 51 -58.64 -11.64 16.31
C PRO A 51 -57.22 -11.28 16.77
N ALA A 52 -56.23 -12.01 16.26
CA ALA A 52 -54.84 -11.72 16.51
C ALA A 52 -54.62 -10.24 16.21
N GLN A 53 -54.32 -9.45 17.25
CA GLN A 53 -53.92 -8.06 17.09
C GLN A 53 -52.80 -8.04 16.05
N ALA A 54 -53.04 -7.36 14.93
CA ALA A 54 -52.02 -7.14 13.92
C ALA A 54 -50.82 -6.53 14.65
N MET A 55 -49.75 -7.31 14.79
CA MET A 55 -48.53 -6.82 15.40
C MET A 55 -48.14 -5.51 14.70
N PRO A 56 -47.88 -4.42 15.43
CA PRO A 56 -47.57 -3.14 14.82
C PRO A 56 -46.42 -3.33 13.83
N THR A 57 -46.63 -2.91 12.58
CA THR A 57 -45.61 -3.05 11.53
C THR A 57 -44.35 -2.33 11.99
N PRO A 58 -43.21 -3.03 12.07
CA PRO A 58 -41.98 -2.41 12.54
C PRO A 58 -41.61 -1.24 11.62
N VAL A 59 -41.29 -0.11 12.23
CA VAL A 59 -40.89 1.11 11.54
C VAL A 59 -39.41 1.02 11.21
N VAL A 60 -39.06 1.17 9.94
CA VAL A 60 -37.67 1.12 9.46
C VAL A 60 -37.34 2.36 8.65
N GLN A 61 -36.07 2.75 8.64
CA GLN A 61 -35.62 3.82 7.75
C GLN A 61 -35.04 3.24 6.48
N VAL A 62 -35.47 3.77 5.34
CA VAL A 62 -34.98 3.37 4.02
C VAL A 62 -34.36 4.54 3.27
N SER A 63 -33.32 4.27 2.51
CA SER A 63 -32.70 5.22 1.58
C SER A 63 -32.34 4.53 0.28
N THR A 64 -32.35 5.28 -0.82
CA THR A 64 -31.66 4.85 -2.05
C THR A 64 -30.15 4.88 -1.82
N PRO A 65 -29.38 3.97 -2.44
CA PRO A 65 -27.92 3.98 -2.34
C PRO A 65 -27.34 5.28 -2.86
N LEU A 66 -26.28 5.77 -2.20
CA LEU A 66 -25.57 6.94 -2.67
C LEU A 66 -24.76 6.56 -3.92
N GLN A 67 -24.99 7.24 -5.04
CA GLN A 67 -24.19 7.07 -6.25
C GLN A 67 -23.02 8.03 -6.21
N ARG A 68 -21.80 7.50 -6.18
CA ARG A 68 -20.58 8.31 -6.23
C ARG A 68 -19.54 7.64 -7.10
N GLU A 69 -18.87 8.46 -7.90
CA GLU A 69 -17.69 8.05 -8.61
C GLU A 69 -16.55 7.87 -7.60
N VAL A 70 -16.06 6.63 -7.44
CA VAL A 70 -15.02 6.30 -6.47
C VAL A 70 -13.80 5.70 -7.14
N MET A 71 -12.63 6.02 -6.59
CA MET A 71 -11.40 5.35 -6.95
C MET A 71 -11.18 4.14 -6.05
N LEU A 72 -10.95 2.98 -6.65
CA LEU A 72 -10.58 1.78 -5.91
C LEU A 72 -9.08 1.82 -5.61
N TRP A 73 -8.74 1.51 -4.36
CA TRP A 73 -7.38 1.45 -3.88
C TRP A 73 -7.08 0.03 -3.40
N ASP A 74 -5.87 -0.44 -3.67
CA ASP A 74 -5.32 -1.66 -3.07
C ASP A 74 -4.15 -1.26 -2.14
N ASP A 75 -4.17 -1.77 -0.92
CA ASP A 75 -3.16 -1.45 0.11
C ASP A 75 -1.95 -2.40 0.04
N TYR A 76 -0.78 -1.83 0.24
CA TYR A 76 0.53 -2.49 0.23
C TYR A 76 1.37 -1.95 1.38
N VAL A 77 2.35 -2.73 1.80
CA VAL A 77 3.37 -2.32 2.77
C VAL A 77 4.71 -2.33 2.08
N GLY A 78 5.54 -1.36 2.42
CA GLY A 78 6.84 -1.20 1.78
C GLY A 78 7.78 -0.33 2.59
N ARG A 79 8.91 0.01 1.97
CA ARG A 79 9.96 0.83 2.58
C ARG A 79 10.41 1.92 1.63
N PHE A 80 10.80 3.06 2.20
CA PHE A 80 11.47 4.11 1.46
C PHE A 80 12.92 3.71 1.14
N GLU A 81 13.36 4.01 -0.06
CA GLU A 81 14.71 3.72 -0.56
C GLU A 81 15.29 4.98 -1.22
N ALA A 82 16.60 5.19 -1.04
CA ALA A 82 17.29 6.28 -1.72
C ALA A 82 17.31 6.01 -3.23
N VAL A 83 17.09 7.06 -4.04
CA VAL A 83 17.13 6.93 -5.50
C VAL A 83 18.52 6.56 -6.00
N LYS A 84 19.54 7.12 -5.34
CA LYS A 84 20.96 6.82 -5.55
C LYS A 84 21.62 6.74 -4.18
N SER A 85 22.43 5.70 -3.99
CA SER A 85 23.34 5.58 -2.84
C SER A 85 24.75 5.40 -3.40
N VAL A 86 25.67 6.25 -2.97
CA VAL A 86 27.06 6.21 -3.45
C VAL A 86 28.00 6.15 -2.25
N GLU A 87 28.81 5.12 -2.22
CA GLU A 87 29.93 5.00 -1.30
C GLU A 87 31.09 5.87 -1.78
N VAL A 88 31.55 6.77 -0.92
CA VAL A 88 32.66 7.67 -1.21
C VAL A 88 33.96 7.00 -0.76
N ARG A 89 34.83 6.73 -1.73
CA ARG A 89 36.15 6.11 -1.53
C ARG A 89 37.23 6.97 -2.19
N PRO A 90 38.47 7.01 -1.64
CA PRO A 90 39.54 7.79 -2.21
C PRO A 90 40.09 7.11 -3.48
N ARG A 91 40.46 7.91 -4.47
CA ARG A 91 41.11 7.41 -5.70
C ARG A 91 42.64 7.39 -5.60
N VAL A 92 43.20 8.10 -4.62
CA VAL A 92 44.62 8.14 -4.31
C VAL A 92 44.84 7.84 -2.83
N SER A 93 45.89 7.10 -2.51
CA SER A 93 46.23 6.74 -1.12
C SER A 93 46.99 7.88 -0.45
N GLY A 94 46.76 8.11 0.83
CA GLY A 94 47.48 9.14 1.58
C GLY A 94 46.84 9.45 2.91
N GLN A 95 47.43 10.40 3.65
CA GLN A 95 46.90 10.82 4.93
C GLN A 95 45.79 11.86 4.73
N ILE A 96 44.68 11.71 5.44
CA ILE A 96 43.62 12.73 5.48
C ILE A 96 44.11 13.92 6.30
N THR A 97 44.13 15.10 5.69
CA THR A 97 44.56 16.35 6.33
C THR A 97 43.38 17.13 6.91
N ALA A 98 42.22 17.11 6.25
CA ALA A 98 41.04 17.84 6.67
C ALA A 98 39.74 17.15 6.23
N VAL A 99 38.68 17.36 7.02
CA VAL A 99 37.30 16.96 6.74
C VAL A 99 36.45 18.24 6.61
N HIS A 100 35.71 18.37 5.52
CA HIS A 100 35.00 19.60 5.12
C HIS A 100 33.47 19.52 5.27
N PHE A 101 32.98 18.53 6.02
CA PHE A 101 31.56 18.34 6.26
C PHE A 101 31.26 17.99 7.72
N THR A 102 30.02 18.26 8.12
CA THR A 102 29.43 17.75 9.35
C THR A 102 28.59 16.50 9.05
N ASP A 103 28.71 15.50 9.90
CA ASP A 103 28.02 14.23 9.79
C ASP A 103 26.49 14.46 9.70
N GLY A 104 25.84 13.82 8.73
CA GLY A 104 24.41 13.98 8.52
C GLY A 104 23.98 15.23 7.76
N GLN A 105 24.90 16.11 7.34
CA GLN A 105 24.56 17.31 6.57
C GLN A 105 24.13 16.99 5.12
N ILE A 106 23.48 17.95 4.47
CA ILE A 106 23.22 17.89 3.03
C ILE A 106 24.42 18.43 2.28
N VAL A 107 24.96 17.64 1.36
CA VAL A 107 26.08 18.02 0.51
C VAL A 107 25.63 18.13 -0.94
N HIS A 108 26.28 19.03 -1.67
CA HIS A 108 26.02 19.22 -3.11
C HIS A 108 27.09 18.53 -3.95
N GLN A 109 26.72 18.06 -5.14
CA GLN A 109 27.66 17.50 -6.09
C GLN A 109 28.85 18.45 -6.33
N GLY A 110 30.08 17.93 -6.25
CA GLY A 110 31.32 18.70 -6.41
C GLY A 110 31.83 19.37 -5.13
N GLN A 111 31.06 19.39 -4.05
CA GLN A 111 31.49 19.93 -2.76
C GLN A 111 32.68 19.12 -2.21
N PRO A 112 33.76 19.77 -1.74
CA PRO A 112 34.87 19.05 -1.11
C PRO A 112 34.40 18.39 0.18
N LEU A 113 34.80 17.13 0.40
CA LEU A 113 34.47 16.33 1.57
C LEU A 113 35.71 16.04 2.41
N PHE A 114 36.77 15.56 1.76
CA PHE A 114 38.04 15.25 2.41
C PHE A 114 39.20 15.83 1.61
N THR A 115 40.26 16.25 2.30
CA THR A 115 41.54 16.59 1.68
C THR A 115 42.58 15.59 2.09
N ILE A 116 43.20 14.94 1.11
CA ILE A 116 44.36 14.08 1.26
C ILE A 116 45.61 14.95 1.08
N ASP A 117 46.70 14.61 1.78
CA ASP A 117 47.99 15.30 1.62
C ASP A 117 48.44 15.28 0.14
N ALA A 118 48.39 16.45 -0.49
CA ALA A 118 48.71 16.61 -1.90
C ALA A 118 50.21 16.71 -2.18
N ARG A 119 51.07 16.89 -1.15
CA ARG A 119 52.50 17.17 -1.34
C ARG A 119 53.23 16.11 -2.17
N PRO A 120 53.04 14.78 -1.94
CA PRO A 120 53.69 13.76 -2.76
C PRO A 120 53.25 13.81 -4.23
N PHE A 121 51.96 14.08 -4.48
CA PHE A 121 51.41 14.16 -5.83
C PHE A 121 51.87 15.43 -6.56
N GLN A 122 51.98 16.55 -5.85
CA GLN A 122 52.52 17.80 -6.41
C GLN A 122 53.99 17.65 -6.80
N ALA A 123 54.79 16.97 -5.97
CA ALA A 123 56.19 16.66 -6.30
C ALA A 123 56.29 15.77 -7.56
N ALA A 124 55.49 14.71 -7.64
CA ALA A 124 55.44 13.82 -8.81
C ALA A 124 54.97 14.54 -10.09
N LEU A 125 54.03 15.49 -9.96
CA LEU A 125 53.60 16.34 -11.08
C LEU A 125 54.70 17.29 -11.52
N ALA A 126 55.45 17.89 -10.59
CA ALA A 126 56.58 18.76 -10.91
C ALA A 126 57.68 17.98 -11.66
N GLU A 127 58.01 16.77 -11.23
CA GLU A 127 58.94 15.87 -11.92
C GLU A 127 58.44 15.54 -13.34
N ALA A 128 57.17 15.18 -13.50
CA ALA A 128 56.60 14.87 -14.81
C ALA A 128 56.60 16.08 -15.75
N ARG A 129 56.36 17.30 -15.24
CA ARG A 129 56.46 18.55 -16.01
C ARG A 129 57.89 18.86 -16.44
N ALA A 130 58.88 18.57 -15.60
CA ALA A 130 60.29 18.67 -15.99
C ALA A 130 60.61 17.70 -17.14
N GLY A 131 60.07 16.48 -17.11
CA GLY A 131 60.17 15.52 -18.21
C GLY A 131 59.57 16.04 -19.53
N VAL A 132 58.44 16.74 -19.47
CA VAL A 132 57.87 17.42 -20.65
C VAL A 132 58.82 18.48 -21.18
N ALA A 133 59.37 19.34 -20.33
CA ALA A 133 60.29 20.39 -20.74
C ALA A 133 61.57 19.83 -21.41
N THR A 134 62.10 18.72 -20.90
CA THR A 134 63.22 18.01 -21.53
C THR A 134 62.83 17.49 -22.92
N ALA A 135 61.70 16.78 -23.04
CA ALA A 135 61.24 16.24 -24.32
C ALA A 135 60.91 17.33 -25.36
N GLN A 136 60.40 18.48 -24.92
CA GLN A 136 60.19 19.66 -25.77
C GLN A 136 61.51 20.21 -26.30
N SER A 137 62.54 20.28 -25.45
CA SER A 137 63.88 20.75 -25.82
C SER A 137 64.53 19.80 -26.84
N ASP A 138 64.40 18.49 -26.63
CA ASP A 138 64.92 17.47 -27.55
C ASP A 138 64.22 17.52 -28.91
N LEU A 139 62.90 17.72 -28.93
CA LEU A 139 62.14 17.90 -30.17
C LEU A 139 62.55 19.19 -30.90
N ALA A 140 62.77 20.29 -30.19
CA ALA A 140 63.22 21.55 -30.78
C ALA A 140 64.61 21.40 -31.40
N LEU A 141 65.53 20.72 -30.73
CA LEU A 141 66.86 20.38 -31.26
C LEU A 141 66.74 19.51 -32.52
N ALA A 142 65.97 18.41 -32.46
CA ALA A 142 65.79 17.51 -33.59
C ALA A 142 65.19 18.22 -34.83
N LYS A 143 64.23 19.12 -34.61
CA LYS A 143 63.64 19.96 -35.68
C LYS A 143 64.67 20.91 -36.27
N THR A 144 65.49 21.55 -35.44
CA THR A 144 66.55 22.46 -35.88
C THR A 144 67.62 21.74 -36.70
N ASP A 145 68.01 20.54 -36.28
CA ASP A 145 68.99 19.72 -37.01
C ASP A 145 68.43 19.25 -38.36
N LEU A 146 67.17 18.82 -38.41
CA LEU A 146 66.50 18.46 -39.66
C LEU A 146 66.41 19.65 -40.62
N ASP A 147 65.99 20.82 -40.12
CA ASP A 147 65.88 22.06 -40.89
C ASP A 147 67.25 22.51 -41.45
N ARG A 148 68.32 22.38 -40.65
CA ARG A 148 69.70 22.59 -41.10
C ARG A 148 70.09 21.63 -42.23
N ALA A 149 69.79 20.34 -42.08
CA ALA A 149 70.11 19.34 -43.10
C ALA A 149 69.34 19.55 -44.41
N LEU A 150 68.06 19.92 -44.34
CA LEU A 150 67.23 20.22 -45.51
C LEU A 150 67.78 21.40 -46.33
N ARG A 151 68.30 22.44 -45.67
CA ARG A 151 68.96 23.56 -46.37
C ARG A 151 70.25 23.13 -47.09
N LEU A 152 70.99 22.19 -46.52
CA LEU A 152 72.27 21.73 -47.07
C LEU A 152 72.10 20.72 -48.22
N VAL A 153 71.01 19.94 -48.24
CA VAL A 153 70.65 19.07 -49.38
C VAL A 153 70.41 19.86 -50.65
N ALA A 154 69.83 21.07 -50.56
CA ALA A 154 69.65 21.94 -51.72
C ALA A 154 70.98 22.38 -52.38
N SER A 155 72.11 22.22 -51.68
CA SER A 155 73.47 22.49 -52.14
C SER A 155 74.32 21.23 -52.33
N ASP A 156 73.70 20.04 -52.43
CA ASP A 156 74.37 18.72 -52.53
C ASP A 156 75.38 18.41 -51.39
N ALA A 157 75.25 19.06 -50.25
CA ALA A 157 76.21 18.97 -49.14
C ALA A 157 75.88 17.88 -48.10
N VAL A 158 74.74 17.17 -48.23
CA VAL A 158 74.28 16.14 -47.28
C VAL A 158 73.61 14.98 -48.02
N ALA A 159 73.85 13.74 -47.59
CA ALA A 159 73.23 12.54 -48.16
C ALA A 159 71.73 12.41 -47.78
N GLN A 160 70.90 11.91 -48.71
CA GLN A 160 69.47 11.71 -48.48
C GLN A 160 69.17 10.80 -47.26
N SER A 161 70.00 9.77 -47.05
CA SER A 161 69.88 8.86 -45.89
C SER A 161 70.01 9.57 -44.54
N GLU A 162 70.80 10.65 -44.47
CA GLU A 162 70.95 11.46 -43.26
C GLU A 162 69.69 12.27 -42.97
N VAL A 163 69.07 12.84 -44.00
CA VAL A 163 67.78 13.55 -43.86
C VAL A 163 66.70 12.59 -43.37
N ASP A 164 66.62 11.38 -43.93
CA ASP A 164 65.63 10.40 -43.51
C ASP A 164 65.87 9.94 -42.06
N ARG A 165 67.14 9.83 -41.63
CA ARG A 165 67.51 9.59 -40.23
C ARG A 165 67.05 10.72 -39.31
N LEU A 166 67.24 11.98 -39.70
CA LEU A 166 66.82 13.15 -38.91
C LEU A 166 65.29 13.29 -38.87
N LYS A 167 64.59 12.99 -39.96
CA LYS A 167 63.12 12.90 -39.98
C LYS A 167 62.63 11.86 -38.97
N ALA A 168 63.23 10.66 -38.98
CA ALA A 168 62.90 9.62 -38.01
C ALA A 168 63.18 10.07 -36.56
N ARG A 169 64.27 10.81 -36.32
CA ARG A 169 64.57 11.40 -35.00
C ARG A 169 63.53 12.42 -34.56
N VAL A 170 63.05 13.30 -35.45
CA VAL A 170 61.95 14.23 -35.15
C VAL A 170 60.68 13.48 -34.78
N GLN A 171 60.33 12.42 -35.52
CA GLN A 171 59.17 11.60 -35.22
C GLN A 171 59.29 10.91 -33.86
N ALA A 172 60.48 10.35 -33.54
CA ALA A 172 60.75 9.74 -32.25
C ALA A 172 60.67 10.75 -31.10
N ALA A 173 61.26 11.94 -31.26
CA ALA A 173 61.19 13.01 -30.26
C ALA A 173 59.76 13.52 -30.06
N ASN A 174 58.97 13.60 -31.13
CA ASN A 174 57.55 13.97 -31.05
C ASN A 174 56.74 12.93 -30.28
N ALA A 175 56.98 11.63 -30.51
CA ALA A 175 56.37 10.55 -29.74
C ALA A 175 56.80 10.58 -28.27
N ALA A 176 58.07 10.87 -27.98
CA ALA A 176 58.57 11.02 -26.61
C ALA A 176 57.91 12.19 -25.88
N LEU A 177 57.73 13.33 -26.57
CA LEU A 177 56.99 14.47 -26.02
C LEU A 177 55.54 14.10 -25.68
N ALA A 178 54.83 13.46 -26.61
CA ALA A 178 53.46 13.01 -26.36
C ALA A 178 53.36 12.05 -25.16
N GLY A 179 54.33 11.14 -25.00
CA GLY A 179 54.43 10.26 -23.83
C GLY A 179 54.68 11.02 -22.52
N ALA A 180 55.56 12.02 -22.54
CA ALA A 180 55.83 12.87 -21.37
C ALA A 180 54.58 13.69 -20.98
N GLU A 181 53.88 14.27 -21.97
CA GLU A 181 52.64 15.02 -21.73
C GLU A 181 51.53 14.14 -21.15
N ALA A 182 51.38 12.91 -21.64
CA ALA A 182 50.44 11.94 -21.09
C ALA A 182 50.76 11.61 -19.62
N ARG A 183 52.04 11.43 -19.28
CA ARG A 183 52.50 11.21 -17.90
C ARG A 183 52.22 12.42 -17.01
N ALA A 184 52.48 13.64 -17.49
CA ALA A 184 52.16 14.86 -16.74
C ALA A 184 50.64 15.00 -16.50
N ARG A 185 49.81 14.66 -17.49
CA ARG A 185 48.34 14.65 -17.34
C ARG A 185 47.86 13.62 -16.33
N SER A 186 48.45 12.42 -16.31
CA SER A 186 48.15 11.42 -15.28
C SER A 186 48.47 11.95 -13.88
N ARG A 187 49.64 12.58 -13.69
CA ARG A 187 50.02 13.15 -12.39
C ARG A 187 49.17 14.35 -11.98
N SER A 188 48.63 15.12 -12.93
CA SER A 188 47.71 16.20 -12.57
C SER A 188 46.37 15.68 -12.06
N LEU A 189 45.90 14.53 -12.58
CA LEU A 189 44.70 13.87 -12.05
C LEU A 189 44.93 13.36 -10.63
N ASP A 190 46.12 12.82 -10.33
CA ASP A 190 46.47 12.39 -8.97
C ASP A 190 46.34 13.55 -7.96
N VAL A 191 46.79 14.76 -8.35
CA VAL A 191 46.65 15.97 -7.52
C VAL A 191 45.18 16.40 -7.38
N GLU A 192 44.38 16.31 -8.44
CA GLU A 192 42.94 16.61 -8.38
C GLU A 192 42.21 15.65 -7.44
N PHE A 193 42.52 14.35 -7.52
CA PHE A 193 41.96 13.31 -6.68
C PHE A 193 42.39 13.38 -5.21
N ALA A 194 43.41 14.16 -4.88
CA ALA A 194 43.74 14.46 -3.48
C ALA A 194 42.61 15.23 -2.77
N THR A 195 41.73 15.93 -3.52
CA THR A 195 40.50 16.48 -2.95
C THR A 195 39.32 15.57 -3.29
N VAL A 196 38.85 14.82 -2.31
CA VAL A 196 37.68 13.94 -2.48
C VAL A 196 36.42 14.80 -2.45
N ARG A 197 35.67 14.80 -3.55
CA ARG A 197 34.43 15.59 -3.73
C ARG A 197 33.20 14.70 -3.75
N ALA A 198 32.05 15.27 -3.39
CA ALA A 198 30.77 14.58 -3.46
C ALA A 198 30.39 14.23 -4.92
N PRO A 199 30.19 12.95 -5.27
CA PRO A 199 29.80 12.56 -6.63
C PRO A 199 28.34 12.87 -6.95
N ILE A 200 27.48 12.98 -5.93
CA ILE A 200 26.05 13.30 -6.04
C ILE A 200 25.64 14.27 -4.92
N THR A 201 24.55 14.99 -5.15
CA THR A 201 23.86 15.76 -4.10
C THR A 201 23.03 14.82 -3.24
N GLY A 202 23.09 14.97 -1.91
CA GLY A 202 22.34 14.12 -0.98
C GLY A 202 22.74 14.32 0.46
N ARG A 203 22.20 13.49 1.35
CA ARG A 203 22.58 13.47 2.76
C ARG A 203 23.79 12.58 2.95
N ILE A 204 24.84 13.13 3.55
CA ILE A 204 26.05 12.40 3.89
C ILE A 204 25.86 11.64 5.20
N SER A 205 26.40 10.43 5.28
CA SER A 205 26.40 9.62 6.49
C SER A 205 27.46 10.13 7.49
N ASP A 206 27.64 9.37 8.55
CA ASP A 206 28.80 9.44 9.43
C ASP A 206 30.13 9.42 8.66
N ARG A 207 31.14 10.09 9.22
CA ARG A 207 32.52 9.89 8.78
C ARG A 207 33.01 8.53 9.30
N ARG A 208 33.61 7.73 8.45
CA ARG A 208 34.25 6.46 8.85
C ARG A 208 35.71 6.62 9.23
N ILE A 209 36.30 7.77 8.88
CA ILE A 209 37.72 8.07 9.03
C ILE A 209 37.87 9.53 9.47
N ASP A 210 38.75 9.77 10.45
CA ASP A 210 39.12 11.10 10.92
C ASP A 210 40.37 11.68 10.24
N ALA A 211 40.55 12.99 10.39
CA ALA A 211 41.77 13.66 9.98
C ALA A 211 42.98 13.10 10.76
N GLY A 212 44.10 12.90 10.06
CA GLY A 212 45.30 12.26 10.56
C GLY A 212 45.42 10.77 10.19
N ASN A 213 44.32 10.10 9.82
CA ASN A 213 44.37 8.70 9.43
C ASN A 213 44.88 8.50 8.00
N LEU A 214 45.53 7.36 7.76
CA LEU A 214 45.97 6.93 6.45
C LEU A 214 44.84 6.18 5.73
N VAL A 215 44.59 6.53 4.47
CA VAL A 215 43.60 5.86 3.63
C VAL A 215 44.26 5.24 2.40
N SER A 216 43.69 4.13 1.95
CA SER A 216 44.14 3.41 0.77
C SER A 216 43.14 3.58 -0.37
N ALA A 217 43.64 3.93 -1.55
CA ALA A 217 42.90 3.88 -2.79
C ALA A 217 42.58 2.44 -3.18
N GLY A 218 41.42 2.24 -3.79
CA GLY A 218 41.03 0.96 -4.35
C GLY A 218 39.55 0.94 -4.72
N ASP A 219 39.22 0.12 -5.71
CA ASP A 219 37.84 -0.14 -6.09
C ASP A 219 37.22 -1.22 -5.18
N GLY A 220 35.94 -1.06 -4.87
CA GLY A 220 35.17 -2.02 -4.07
C GLY A 220 35.72 -2.18 -2.64
N PRO A 221 35.83 -3.42 -2.10
CA PRO A 221 36.16 -3.66 -0.70
C PRO A 221 37.63 -3.38 -0.35
N ALA A 222 38.51 -3.20 -1.34
CA ALA A 222 39.93 -2.94 -1.12
C ALA A 222 40.25 -1.47 -0.76
N GLY A 223 39.44 -0.53 -1.23
CA GLY A 223 39.60 0.89 -0.89
C GLY A 223 38.99 1.22 0.47
N THR A 224 39.55 2.18 1.19
CA THR A 224 38.97 2.62 2.47
C THR A 224 37.62 3.32 2.23
N LEU A 225 36.54 2.85 2.88
CA LEU A 225 35.25 3.55 2.85
C LEU A 225 35.35 4.82 3.71
N LEU A 226 35.12 5.99 3.12
CA LEU A 226 35.19 7.26 3.85
C LEU A 226 33.83 7.63 4.44
N THR A 227 32.77 7.52 3.62
CA THR A 227 31.38 7.80 3.99
C THR A 227 30.45 7.34 2.87
N THR A 228 29.13 7.47 3.07
CA THR A 228 28.10 7.15 2.07
C THR A 228 27.19 8.36 1.89
N ILE A 229 26.80 8.65 0.65
CA ILE A 229 25.85 9.72 0.34
C ILE A 229 24.59 9.12 -0.26
N ASN A 230 23.44 9.47 0.32
CA ASN A 230 22.14 9.04 -0.16
C ASN A 230 21.38 10.23 -0.76
N ALA A 231 20.93 10.10 -2.00
CA ALA A 231 20.02 11.06 -2.62
C ALA A 231 18.62 10.91 -1.99
N LEU A 232 18.15 11.98 -1.36
CA LEU A 232 16.88 12.01 -0.63
C LEU A 232 15.71 12.58 -1.44
N ASP A 233 15.99 13.37 -2.48
CA ASP A 233 14.97 13.96 -3.35
C ASP A 233 15.34 13.74 -4.83
N PRO A 234 14.46 13.09 -5.62
CA PRO A 234 13.27 12.35 -5.18
C PRO A 234 13.63 11.13 -4.31
N ILE A 235 12.62 10.51 -3.68
CA ILE A 235 12.76 9.26 -2.92
C ILE A 235 11.91 8.14 -3.53
N TYR A 236 12.42 6.91 -3.46
CA TYR A 236 11.67 5.73 -3.88
C TYR A 236 10.93 5.09 -2.72
N PHE A 237 9.85 4.39 -3.05
CA PHE A 237 9.17 3.49 -2.14
C PHE A 237 9.06 2.11 -2.82
N SER A 238 9.75 1.12 -2.27
CA SER A 238 9.71 -0.26 -2.75
C SER A 238 8.66 -1.05 -1.98
N PHE A 239 7.88 -1.84 -2.71
CA PHE A 239 6.86 -2.71 -2.14
C PHE A 239 6.69 -3.96 -2.99
N ASP A 240 6.20 -5.01 -2.37
CA ASP A 240 5.93 -6.28 -3.04
C ASP A 240 4.41 -6.51 -3.10
N GLY A 241 3.92 -6.80 -4.31
CA GLY A 241 2.51 -7.10 -4.55
C GLY A 241 2.28 -8.58 -4.84
N SER A 242 1.16 -9.15 -4.40
CA SER A 242 0.81 -10.52 -4.76
C SER A 242 0.48 -10.64 -6.25
N GLU A 243 0.77 -11.81 -6.84
CA GLU A 243 0.46 -12.10 -8.25
C GLU A 243 -1.02 -11.83 -8.60
N ALA A 244 -1.95 -12.24 -7.73
CA ALA A 244 -3.38 -12.04 -7.95
C ALA A 244 -3.76 -10.55 -8.03
N LEU A 245 -3.19 -9.72 -7.16
CA LEU A 245 -3.42 -8.27 -7.17
C LEU A 245 -2.73 -7.61 -8.38
N PHE A 246 -1.54 -8.07 -8.75
CA PHE A 246 -0.85 -7.60 -9.94
C PHE A 246 -1.63 -7.92 -11.23
N LEU A 247 -2.15 -9.14 -11.38
CA LEU A 247 -2.98 -9.52 -12.52
C LEU A 247 -4.26 -8.69 -12.60
N LYS A 248 -4.88 -8.39 -11.45
CA LYS A 248 -6.03 -7.48 -11.37
C LYS A 248 -5.67 -6.07 -11.83
N ALA A 249 -4.57 -5.50 -11.36
CA ALA A 249 -4.08 -4.18 -11.77
C ALA A 249 -3.74 -4.13 -13.27
N LYS A 250 -3.05 -5.16 -13.78
CA LYS A 250 -2.69 -5.30 -15.20
C LYS A 250 -3.90 -5.38 -16.12
N ARG A 251 -4.94 -6.16 -15.73
CA ARG A 251 -6.21 -6.21 -16.47
C ARG A 251 -6.99 -4.89 -16.41
N ALA A 252 -6.82 -4.13 -15.33
CA ALA A 252 -7.43 -2.81 -15.16
C ALA A 252 -6.63 -1.68 -15.85
N ASN A 253 -5.57 -1.99 -16.61
CA ASN A 253 -4.63 -1.03 -17.19
C ASN A 253 -4.05 -0.02 -16.18
N ALA A 254 -3.96 -0.41 -14.90
CA ALA A 254 -3.21 0.35 -13.90
C ALA A 254 -1.71 0.15 -14.17
N GLY A 255 -1.17 0.96 -15.07
CA GLY A 255 0.23 0.92 -15.50
C GLY A 255 1.08 2.01 -14.84
N GLN A 256 2.27 2.25 -15.41
CA GLN A 256 3.15 3.36 -15.01
C GLN A 256 2.38 4.68 -14.90
N GLY A 257 2.67 5.46 -13.86
CA GLY A 257 1.98 6.72 -13.58
C GLY A 257 0.70 6.59 -12.75
N ALA A 258 0.29 5.37 -12.37
CA ALA A 258 -0.83 5.18 -11.45
C ALA A 258 -0.61 5.98 -10.14
N PRO A 259 -1.61 6.73 -9.65
CA PRO A 259 -1.50 7.46 -8.40
C PRO A 259 -1.23 6.53 -7.22
N VAL A 260 -0.29 6.93 -6.39
CA VAL A 260 0.07 6.23 -5.17
C VAL A 260 -0.01 7.21 -4.01
N GLU A 261 -0.56 6.75 -2.89
CA GLU A 261 -0.52 7.52 -1.66
C GLU A 261 0.06 6.69 -0.53
N ILE A 262 0.83 7.31 0.36
CA ILE A 262 1.43 6.66 1.53
C ILE A 262 0.99 7.40 2.78
N LYS A 263 0.77 6.61 3.84
CA LYS A 263 0.76 7.08 5.22
C LYS A 263 1.89 6.42 6.01
N LEU A 264 2.51 7.20 6.88
CA LEU A 264 3.47 6.67 7.86
C LEU A 264 2.73 6.04 9.05
N GLN A 265 3.48 5.41 9.96
CA GLN A 265 2.87 4.68 11.09
C GLN A 265 2.20 5.58 12.13
N ASP A 266 2.68 6.82 12.28
CA ASP A 266 2.14 7.85 13.16
C ASP A 266 1.02 8.68 12.49
N GLU A 267 0.83 8.53 11.19
CA GLU A 267 -0.16 9.26 10.41
C GLU A 267 -1.48 8.48 10.28
N ARG A 268 -2.60 9.15 10.54
CA ARG A 268 -3.94 8.57 10.34
C ARG A 268 -4.31 8.54 8.85
N ASP A 269 -3.99 9.62 8.14
CA ASP A 269 -4.37 9.86 6.75
C ASP A 269 -3.20 9.69 5.78
N TYR A 270 -3.52 9.41 4.51
CA TYR A 270 -2.54 9.32 3.43
C TYR A 270 -2.10 10.71 3.00
N ARG A 271 -0.96 11.16 3.54
CA ARG A 271 -0.40 12.50 3.29
C ARG A 271 0.50 12.54 2.06
N TRP A 272 1.27 11.50 1.83
CA TRP A 272 2.34 11.49 0.85
C TRP A 272 1.81 11.01 -0.49
N LYS A 273 1.95 11.82 -1.55
CA LYS A 273 1.44 11.51 -2.88
C LYS A 273 2.58 11.31 -3.85
N GLY A 274 2.48 10.27 -4.65
CA GLY A 274 3.48 9.89 -5.62
C GLY A 274 2.85 9.13 -6.77
N LYS A 275 3.71 8.52 -7.57
CA LYS A 275 3.29 7.77 -8.75
C LYS A 275 4.05 6.47 -8.84
N LEU A 276 3.38 5.44 -9.37
CA LEU A 276 4.04 4.20 -9.73
C LEU A 276 5.05 4.47 -10.86
N ASP A 277 6.31 4.16 -10.61
CA ASP A 277 7.43 4.40 -11.54
C ASP A 277 7.80 3.11 -12.27
N PHE A 278 7.95 2.03 -11.52
CA PHE A 278 8.45 0.76 -12.03
C PHE A 278 7.70 -0.43 -11.44
N THR A 279 7.57 -1.46 -12.25
CA THR A 279 7.14 -2.79 -11.84
C THR A 279 8.09 -3.78 -12.47
N ASP A 280 8.55 -4.74 -11.68
CA ASP A 280 9.50 -5.74 -12.12
C ASP A 280 8.95 -6.57 -13.30
N ASN A 281 9.85 -7.15 -14.09
CA ASN A 281 9.48 -7.99 -15.23
C ASN A 281 9.35 -9.47 -14.84
N GLY A 282 9.79 -9.84 -13.63
CA GLY A 282 9.70 -11.19 -13.07
C GLY A 282 8.99 -11.21 -11.73
N LEU A 283 8.31 -12.33 -11.47
CA LEU A 283 7.83 -12.65 -10.13
C LEU A 283 8.94 -13.39 -9.38
N ASP A 284 9.04 -13.18 -8.07
CA ASP A 284 9.87 -14.01 -7.23
C ASP A 284 9.20 -15.38 -7.06
N PRO A 285 9.80 -16.48 -7.56
CA PRO A 285 9.20 -17.81 -7.50
C PRO A 285 9.11 -18.37 -6.08
N ARG A 286 9.85 -17.80 -5.11
CA ARG A 286 9.80 -18.24 -3.71
C ARG A 286 8.60 -17.66 -2.96
N SER A 287 8.25 -16.42 -3.25
CA SER A 287 7.21 -15.68 -2.53
C SER A 287 5.92 -15.50 -3.32
N GLY A 288 5.93 -15.70 -4.65
CA GLY A 288 4.79 -15.44 -5.52
C GLY A 288 4.42 -13.95 -5.57
N THR A 289 5.41 -13.07 -5.34
CA THR A 289 5.23 -11.62 -5.33
C THR A 289 5.96 -10.96 -6.49
N ILE A 290 5.51 -9.76 -6.86
CA ILE A 290 6.16 -8.90 -7.84
C ILE A 290 6.62 -7.63 -7.15
N ARG A 291 7.89 -7.28 -7.36
CA ARG A 291 8.45 -6.05 -6.81
C ARG A 291 7.99 -4.86 -7.65
N ALA A 292 7.58 -3.80 -6.97
CA ALA A 292 7.20 -2.56 -7.61
C ALA A 292 7.80 -1.37 -6.85
N ARG A 293 7.89 -0.24 -7.54
CA ARG A 293 8.51 0.98 -7.03
C ARG A 293 7.67 2.18 -7.41
N ALA A 294 7.38 3.01 -6.41
CA ALA A 294 6.79 4.32 -6.59
C ALA A 294 7.83 5.41 -6.31
N VAL A 295 7.63 6.59 -6.89
CA VAL A 295 8.50 7.77 -6.73
C VAL A 295 7.72 8.91 -6.08
N PHE A 296 8.37 9.59 -5.13
CA PHE A 296 7.82 10.68 -4.34
C PHE A 296 8.80 11.86 -4.32
N GLU A 297 8.26 13.08 -4.33
CA GLU A 297 9.03 14.29 -4.04
C GLU A 297 9.24 14.41 -2.53
N ASN A 298 10.45 14.78 -2.10
CA ASN A 298 10.84 14.86 -0.69
C ASN A 298 11.61 16.17 -0.42
N LYS A 299 10.96 17.30 -0.76
CA LYS A 299 11.58 18.64 -0.72
C LYS A 299 12.09 19.03 0.66
N ASP A 300 11.36 18.65 1.71
CA ASP A 300 11.72 18.93 3.10
C ASP A 300 12.69 17.88 3.68
N MET A 301 13.06 16.86 2.89
CA MET A 301 13.96 15.77 3.26
C MET A 301 13.52 15.00 4.53
N PHE A 302 12.23 15.03 4.82
CA PHE A 302 11.63 14.37 5.97
C PHE A 302 11.63 12.85 5.80
N LEU A 303 11.29 12.37 4.61
CA LEU A 303 11.27 10.95 4.32
C LEU A 303 12.71 10.44 4.25
N THR A 304 13.03 9.46 5.10
CA THR A 304 14.37 8.89 5.21
C THR A 304 14.38 7.46 4.65
N PRO A 305 15.39 7.08 3.86
CA PRO A 305 15.58 5.70 3.43
C PRO A 305 15.56 4.72 4.61
N GLY A 306 14.81 3.62 4.47
CA GLY A 306 14.60 2.63 5.52
C GLY A 306 13.32 2.82 6.33
N MET A 307 12.65 3.97 6.25
CA MET A 307 11.33 4.16 6.86
C MET A 307 10.29 3.23 6.23
N PHE A 308 9.36 2.75 7.06
CA PHE A 308 8.21 1.96 6.61
C PHE A 308 7.01 2.85 6.35
N GLY A 309 6.19 2.44 5.39
CA GLY A 309 4.92 3.10 5.11
C GLY A 309 3.85 2.11 4.68
N ASN A 310 2.60 2.51 4.87
CA ASN A 310 1.46 1.83 4.29
C ASN A 310 1.05 2.61 3.05
N MET A 311 1.15 1.95 1.91
CA MET A 311 0.90 2.52 0.61
C MET A 311 -0.44 2.05 0.08
N ARG A 312 -1.16 2.91 -0.62
CA ARG A 312 -2.31 2.53 -1.42
C ARG A 312 -2.08 2.89 -2.88
N LEU A 313 -2.35 1.95 -3.77
CA LEU A 313 -2.23 2.10 -5.22
C LEU A 313 -3.62 2.20 -5.84
N ALA A 314 -3.84 3.17 -6.72
CA ALA A 314 -5.10 3.29 -7.44
C ALA A 314 -5.22 2.17 -8.49
N THR A 315 -6.22 1.29 -8.32
CA THR A 315 -6.43 0.13 -9.18
C THR A 315 -7.49 0.46 -10.23
N GLY A 316 -7.04 1.02 -11.35
CA GLY A 316 -7.85 1.25 -12.56
C GLY A 316 -8.48 2.64 -12.65
N SER A 317 -9.51 2.76 -13.49
CA SER A 317 -10.29 3.99 -13.68
C SER A 317 -11.40 4.13 -12.63
N LYS A 318 -11.82 5.37 -12.37
CA LYS A 318 -12.93 5.65 -11.47
C LYS A 318 -14.19 4.86 -11.86
N VAL A 319 -14.86 4.29 -10.87
CA VAL A 319 -16.08 3.49 -11.07
C VAL A 319 -17.26 4.15 -10.38
N ASN A 320 -18.42 4.15 -11.05
CA ASN A 320 -19.68 4.56 -10.44
C ASN A 320 -20.11 3.47 -9.45
N ALA A 321 -19.92 3.73 -8.17
CA ALA A 321 -20.28 2.81 -7.10
C ALA A 321 -21.60 3.20 -6.45
N LEU A 322 -22.34 2.19 -6.01
CA LEU A 322 -23.44 2.35 -5.06
C LEU A 322 -22.87 2.19 -3.64
N LEU A 323 -23.07 3.19 -2.80
CA LEU A 323 -22.60 3.21 -1.42
C LEU A 323 -23.77 3.08 -0.46
N VAL A 324 -23.61 2.20 0.53
CA VAL A 324 -24.55 1.98 1.63
C VAL A 324 -23.83 2.03 2.97
N PRO A 325 -24.47 2.44 4.08
CA PRO A 325 -23.87 2.34 5.41
C PRO A 325 -23.48 0.90 5.71
N GLU A 326 -22.33 0.69 6.36
CA GLU A 326 -21.89 -0.65 6.75
C GLU A 326 -22.87 -1.34 7.70
N THR A 327 -23.56 -0.57 8.53
CA THR A 327 -24.63 -1.01 9.44
C THR A 327 -25.83 -1.66 8.73
N ALA A 328 -26.02 -1.37 7.44
CA ALA A 328 -27.11 -1.93 6.64
C ALA A 328 -26.81 -3.36 6.14
N VAL A 329 -25.54 -3.75 6.10
CA VAL A 329 -25.10 -5.04 5.53
C VAL A 329 -25.32 -6.16 6.54
N GLN A 330 -26.14 -7.15 6.16
CA GLN A 330 -26.32 -8.36 6.95
C GLN A 330 -25.48 -9.51 6.41
N THR A 331 -25.08 -10.38 7.33
CA THR A 331 -24.38 -11.63 7.00
C THR A 331 -25.32 -12.79 7.28
N ASP A 332 -25.62 -13.57 6.24
CA ASP A 332 -26.39 -14.81 6.34
C ASP A 332 -25.49 -15.96 5.90
N GLN A 333 -25.03 -16.72 6.88
CA GLN A 333 -23.99 -17.74 6.72
C GLN A 333 -22.75 -17.14 5.99
N THR A 334 -22.47 -17.60 4.77
CA THR A 334 -21.35 -17.13 3.94
C THR A 334 -21.74 -15.96 3.01
N ARG A 335 -23.03 -15.66 2.85
CA ARG A 335 -23.52 -14.65 1.91
C ARG A 335 -23.70 -13.31 2.61
N LYS A 336 -23.42 -12.23 1.87
CA LYS A 336 -23.70 -10.86 2.29
C LYS A 336 -24.97 -10.41 1.61
N LEU A 337 -25.90 -9.84 2.37
CA LEU A 337 -27.20 -9.42 1.85
C LEU A 337 -27.61 -8.07 2.40
N LEU A 338 -28.40 -7.35 1.59
CA LEU A 338 -29.07 -6.11 1.96
C LEU A 338 -30.57 -6.35 1.97
N LEU A 339 -31.24 -5.81 2.97
CA LEU A 339 -32.70 -5.82 3.01
C LEU A 339 -33.23 -4.62 2.23
N THR A 340 -34.05 -4.89 1.22
CA THR A 340 -34.69 -3.86 0.39
C THR A 340 -36.20 -3.90 0.57
N VAL A 341 -36.87 -2.76 0.41
CA VAL A 341 -38.33 -2.65 0.56
C VAL A 341 -39.00 -2.39 -0.78
N GLY A 342 -39.82 -3.35 -1.20
CA GLY A 342 -40.68 -3.27 -2.40
C GLY A 342 -41.73 -2.17 -2.27
N LYS A 343 -42.35 -1.73 -3.38
CA LYS A 343 -43.35 -0.64 -3.39
C LYS A 343 -44.55 -0.91 -2.47
N ASP A 344 -44.84 -2.19 -2.25
CA ASP A 344 -45.89 -2.77 -1.41
C ASP A 344 -45.54 -2.84 0.09
N GLY A 345 -44.34 -2.38 0.48
CA GLY A 345 -43.85 -2.41 1.87
C GLY A 345 -43.24 -3.75 2.28
N THR A 346 -43.07 -4.69 1.34
CA THR A 346 -42.52 -6.03 1.62
C THR A 346 -40.99 -6.00 1.63
N VAL A 347 -40.40 -6.61 2.65
CA VAL A 347 -38.94 -6.75 2.79
C VAL A 347 -38.43 -7.90 1.92
N THR A 348 -37.52 -7.62 0.99
CA THR A 348 -36.86 -8.61 0.13
C THR A 348 -35.35 -8.61 0.38
N PRO A 349 -34.75 -9.74 0.78
CA PRO A 349 -33.31 -9.87 0.89
C PRO A 349 -32.69 -9.93 -0.50
N LYS A 350 -31.69 -9.08 -0.75
CA LYS A 350 -30.89 -9.07 -1.97
C LYS A 350 -29.46 -9.51 -1.66
N PRO A 351 -28.99 -10.65 -2.21
CA PRO A 351 -27.58 -11.01 -2.14
C PRO A 351 -26.73 -9.98 -2.88
N VAL A 352 -25.66 -9.52 -2.27
CA VAL A 352 -24.78 -8.50 -2.84
C VAL A 352 -23.31 -8.88 -2.75
N VAL A 353 -22.53 -8.43 -3.74
CA VAL A 353 -21.07 -8.52 -3.70
C VAL A 353 -20.52 -7.21 -3.16
N LEU A 354 -19.84 -7.28 -2.02
CA LEU A 354 -19.28 -6.11 -1.35
C LEU A 354 -17.95 -5.65 -1.97
N GLY A 355 -17.69 -4.36 -1.86
CA GLY A 355 -16.44 -3.68 -2.18
C GLY A 355 -15.77 -3.09 -0.93
N PRO A 356 -14.76 -2.21 -1.11
CA PRO A 356 -14.09 -1.54 0.00
C PRO A 356 -15.03 -0.57 0.74
N VAL A 357 -14.65 -0.17 1.95
CA VAL A 357 -15.31 0.93 2.69
C VAL A 357 -14.65 2.24 2.29
N ILE A 358 -15.45 3.28 2.02
CA ILE A 358 -15.00 4.63 1.69
C ILE A 358 -15.86 5.61 2.48
N ASP A 359 -15.25 6.43 3.34
CA ASP A 359 -15.92 7.42 4.20
C ASP A 359 -17.03 6.82 5.10
N GLY A 360 -16.78 5.65 5.69
CA GLY A 360 -17.76 4.93 6.52
C GLY A 360 -18.88 4.24 5.73
N LEU A 361 -18.85 4.32 4.40
CA LEU A 361 -19.84 3.70 3.52
C LEU A 361 -19.23 2.51 2.76
N ARG A 362 -19.94 1.39 2.72
CA ARG A 362 -19.56 0.19 1.99
C ARG A 362 -19.94 0.32 0.52
N VAL A 363 -18.97 0.15 -0.38
CA VAL A 363 -19.21 0.04 -1.83
C VAL A 363 -19.89 -1.30 -2.14
N ILE A 364 -20.90 -1.29 -3.00
CA ILE A 364 -21.56 -2.49 -3.53
C ILE A 364 -21.15 -2.68 -4.99
N ARG A 365 -20.53 -3.82 -5.32
CA ARG A 365 -20.05 -4.14 -6.67
C ARG A 365 -21.17 -4.66 -7.58
N SER A 366 -22.08 -5.48 -7.04
CA SER A 366 -23.21 -6.04 -7.77
C SER A 366 -24.32 -6.53 -6.85
N GLY A 367 -25.52 -6.72 -7.40
CA GLY A 367 -26.72 -7.23 -6.69
C GLY A 367 -27.68 -6.15 -6.19
N LEU A 368 -27.37 -4.87 -6.42
CA LEU A 368 -28.17 -3.73 -6.00
C LEU A 368 -28.39 -2.76 -7.16
N ALA A 369 -29.61 -2.24 -7.31
CA ALA A 369 -29.95 -1.23 -8.30
C ALA A 369 -29.96 0.18 -7.68
N ALA A 370 -29.70 1.19 -8.50
CA ALA A 370 -29.66 2.60 -8.10
C ALA A 370 -30.93 3.11 -7.40
N ASN A 371 -32.09 2.53 -7.75
CA ASN A 371 -33.40 2.95 -7.24
C ASN A 371 -33.94 2.03 -6.13
N ASP A 372 -33.14 1.07 -5.66
CA ASP A 372 -33.57 0.16 -4.60
C ASP A 372 -33.69 0.91 -3.26
N ARG A 373 -34.76 0.65 -2.51
CA ARG A 373 -34.93 1.22 -1.17
C ARG A 373 -34.28 0.31 -0.14
N VAL A 374 -33.06 0.62 0.27
CA VAL A 374 -32.28 -0.18 1.24
C VAL A 374 -32.64 0.23 2.66
N ILE A 375 -32.87 -0.75 3.53
CA ILE A 375 -33.07 -0.50 4.97
C ILE A 375 -31.74 -0.13 5.62
N ILE A 376 -31.63 1.09 6.14
CA ILE A 376 -30.41 1.63 6.76
C ILE A 376 -30.46 1.59 8.30
N VAL A 377 -31.66 1.65 8.89
CA VAL A 377 -31.89 1.57 10.34
C VAL A 377 -33.10 0.69 10.61
N GLY A 378 -33.04 -0.13 11.66
CA GLY A 378 -34.10 -1.07 12.02
C GLY A 378 -34.01 -2.43 11.32
N THR A 379 -32.83 -2.77 10.78
CA THR A 379 -32.58 -4.06 10.09
C THR A 379 -32.85 -5.29 10.99
N GLN A 380 -32.72 -5.15 12.32
CA GLN A 380 -33.03 -6.20 13.29
C GLN A 380 -34.54 -6.49 13.42
N SER A 381 -35.38 -5.50 13.14
CA SER A 381 -36.85 -5.61 13.23
C SER A 381 -37.49 -5.95 11.88
N ALA A 382 -36.69 -5.99 10.81
CA ALA A 382 -37.14 -6.26 9.44
C ALA A 382 -36.90 -7.74 9.09
N ALA A 383 -37.93 -8.58 9.26
CA ALA A 383 -37.87 -9.98 8.83
C ALA A 383 -38.05 -10.08 7.30
N PRO A 384 -37.25 -10.91 6.60
CA PRO A 384 -37.47 -11.22 5.18
C PRO A 384 -38.91 -11.69 4.91
N GLY A 385 -39.56 -11.12 3.90
CA GLY A 385 -40.96 -11.40 3.55
C GLY A 385 -42.00 -10.69 4.42
N GLY A 386 -41.60 -10.03 5.51
CA GLY A 386 -42.47 -9.23 6.36
C GLY A 386 -42.84 -7.88 5.75
N LYS A 387 -43.92 -7.27 6.26
CA LYS A 387 -44.29 -5.88 5.94
C LYS A 387 -43.71 -4.92 6.96
N VAL A 388 -43.09 -3.85 6.49
CA VAL A 388 -42.49 -2.79 7.31
C VAL A 388 -43.06 -1.43 6.94
N ASP A 389 -43.16 -0.53 7.92
CA ASP A 389 -43.47 0.87 7.65
C ASP A 389 -42.16 1.62 7.33
N ALA A 390 -41.99 2.00 6.06
CA ALA A 390 -40.75 2.53 5.53
C ALA A 390 -40.73 4.06 5.57
N LYS A 391 -39.96 4.63 6.50
CA LYS A 391 -39.72 6.07 6.59
C LYS A 391 -38.47 6.47 5.80
N PRO A 392 -38.46 7.62 5.10
CA PRO A 392 -37.29 8.08 4.39
C PRO A 392 -36.16 8.45 5.36
N GLY A 393 -34.98 7.89 5.16
CA GLY A 393 -33.73 8.28 5.80
C GLY A 393 -32.73 8.82 4.78
N LYS A 394 -31.60 9.38 5.24
CA LYS A 394 -30.52 9.86 4.37
C LYS A 394 -29.23 9.11 4.69
N ILE A 395 -28.54 8.64 3.66
CA ILE A 395 -27.16 8.17 3.77
C ILE A 395 -26.26 9.39 3.72
N MET A 396 -25.55 9.66 4.81
CA MET A 396 -24.53 10.69 4.87
C MET A 396 -23.17 10.02 5.05
N PRO A 397 -22.11 10.45 4.35
CA PRO A 397 -20.75 10.02 4.66
C PRO A 397 -20.46 10.40 6.11
N GLU A 398 -19.94 9.45 6.88
CA GLU A 398 -19.53 9.73 8.24
C GLU A 398 -18.23 10.53 8.15
N THR A 399 -18.33 11.86 8.10
CA THR A 399 -17.19 12.70 8.48
C THR A 399 -16.97 12.41 9.95
N GLN A 400 -15.96 11.60 10.25
CA GLN A 400 -15.63 11.23 11.63
C GLN A 400 -15.62 12.50 12.48
N ALA A 401 -16.60 12.61 13.37
CA ALA A 401 -16.45 13.48 14.51
C ALA A 401 -15.18 13.01 15.25
N PRO A 402 -14.29 13.92 15.68
CA PRO A 402 -13.14 13.53 16.48
C PRO A 402 -13.67 12.71 17.66
N GLN A 403 -13.25 11.44 17.74
CA GLN A 403 -13.42 10.66 18.96
C GLN A 403 -12.77 11.50 20.05
N ALA A 404 -13.59 12.07 20.93
CA ALA A 404 -13.12 12.69 22.14
C ALA A 404 -12.21 11.68 22.82
N ASP A 405 -11.00 12.11 23.13
CA ASP A 405 -9.98 11.34 23.82
C ASP A 405 -10.62 10.54 24.95
N SER A 406 -10.75 9.22 24.76
CA SER A 406 -10.77 8.31 25.88
C SER A 406 -9.39 8.44 26.49
N ALA A 407 -9.26 9.35 27.45
CA ALA A 407 -8.06 9.56 28.23
C ALA A 407 -7.53 8.19 28.67
N MET A 408 -6.43 7.76 28.04
CA MET A 408 -5.57 6.73 28.58
C MET A 408 -5.16 7.21 29.97
N ALA A 409 -5.59 6.49 30.99
CA ALA A 409 -5.02 6.61 32.32
C ALA A 409 -3.50 6.42 32.20
N PRO A 410 -2.66 7.31 32.78
CA PRO A 410 -1.23 7.12 32.75
C PRO A 410 -0.88 5.93 33.65
N ALA A 411 -0.42 4.84 33.02
CA ALA A 411 0.22 3.74 33.72
C ALA A 411 1.67 4.11 34.06
N GLY A 412 1.97 4.22 35.35
CA GLY A 412 3.29 3.94 35.93
C GLY A 412 4.32 5.08 35.90
N GLN A 413 4.28 5.98 36.88
CA GLN A 413 5.48 6.68 37.32
C GLN A 413 6.38 5.69 38.09
N ALA A 414 7.56 5.39 37.54
CA ALA A 414 8.64 4.75 38.29
C ALA A 414 9.24 5.79 39.25
N SER A 415 8.84 5.71 40.52
CA SER A 415 9.47 6.42 41.63
C SER A 415 10.84 5.80 41.91
N PHE A 416 11.92 6.47 41.49
CA PHE A 416 13.23 6.26 42.08
C PHE A 416 13.32 7.08 43.37
N ALA A 417 13.16 6.38 44.50
CA ALA A 417 13.45 6.93 45.82
C ALA A 417 14.81 6.44 46.30
N LYS A 418 15.70 7.42 46.48
CA LYS A 418 16.87 7.54 47.36
C LYS A 418 18.06 6.59 47.23
#